data_AF-A0A061NM02-F1
#
_entry.id   AF-A0A061NM02-F1
#
_cell.length_a   1.000
_cell.length_b   1.000
_cell.length_c   1.000
_cell.angle_alpha   90.00
_cell.angle_beta   90.00
_cell.angle_gamma   90.00
#
_symmetry.space_group_name_H-M   'P 1'
#
loop_
_entity.id
_entity.type
_entity.pdbx_description
1 polymer ?
#
loop_
_entity_poly.entity_id
_entity_poly.type
_entity_poly.pdbx_seq_one_letter_code
_entity_poly.pdbx_strand_id
1 'polypeptide(L)'
;MDFSQSFAIHLSAESFKNYLRFPYSSDRIIAFNIERTVDLFAYIEEEGMGSEYTPGMFTDHLPSKQRLMEQYWNSRMTLTDYLVHKPYKEAEYICFDYIPPYLIEGYMNQKKWL
;
A
#
# COMPACT_ATOMS: atom_id res chain seq x y z
N MET A 1 -13.66 -0.03 -5.09
CA MET A 1 -12.19 0.10 -5.04
C MET A 1 -11.63 -0.95 -5.99
N ASP A 2 -10.97 -0.51 -7.04
CA ASP A 2 -10.39 -1.38 -8.07
C ASP A 2 -8.86 -1.22 -8.00
N PHE A 3 -8.17 -2.30 -7.61
CA PHE A 3 -6.71 -2.28 -7.49
C PHE A 3 -6.01 -2.06 -8.84
N SER A 4 -6.61 -2.47 -9.95
CA SER A 4 -6.03 -2.30 -11.29
C SER A 4 -5.95 -0.84 -11.74
N GLN A 5 -6.72 0.03 -11.10
CA GLN A 5 -6.76 1.48 -11.35
C GLN A 5 -6.15 2.28 -10.19
N SER A 6 -5.59 1.59 -9.18
CA SER A 6 -5.03 2.20 -7.99
C SER A 6 -3.52 2.35 -8.08
N PHE A 7 -2.94 3.21 -7.24
CA PHE A 7 -1.50 3.32 -7.10
C PHE A 7 -1.11 3.57 -5.64
N ALA A 8 0.04 3.00 -5.25
CA ALA A 8 0.62 3.21 -3.94
C ALA A 8 1.20 4.63 -3.83
N ILE A 9 1.11 5.22 -2.65
CA ILE A 9 1.66 6.54 -2.36
C ILE A 9 2.50 6.51 -1.10
N HIS A 10 3.39 7.49 -0.99
CA HIS A 10 4.20 7.71 0.20
C HIS A 10 3.88 9.07 0.80
N LEU A 11 3.60 9.08 2.11
CA LEU A 11 3.52 10.31 2.88
C LEU A 11 4.95 10.69 3.28
N SER A 12 5.44 11.81 2.77
CA SER A 12 6.76 12.31 3.12
C SER A 12 6.72 13.83 3.27
N ALA A 13 7.34 14.32 4.33
CA ALA A 13 7.67 15.74 4.48
C ALA A 13 8.94 16.11 3.70
N GLU A 14 9.71 15.12 3.25
CA GLU A 14 11.00 15.30 2.59
C GLU A 14 10.85 15.42 1.08
N SER A 15 11.60 16.35 0.49
CA SER A 15 11.73 16.48 -0.95
C SER A 15 12.82 15.54 -1.47
N PHE A 16 12.41 14.49 -2.20
CA PHE A 16 13.35 13.59 -2.89
C PHE A 16 14.05 14.30 -4.05
N LYS A 17 15.10 13.68 -4.60
CA LYS A 17 15.78 14.22 -5.79
C LYS A 17 14.81 14.34 -6.96
N ASN A 18 13.99 13.30 -7.19
CA ASN A 18 12.97 13.25 -8.23
C ASN A 18 11.68 12.67 -7.65
N TYR A 19 10.54 13.34 -7.83
CA TYR A 19 9.25 12.87 -7.33
C TYR A 19 8.07 13.57 -8.03
N LEU A 20 6.92 12.90 -8.03
CA LEU A 20 5.63 13.50 -8.31
C LEU A 20 4.88 13.70 -6.99
N ARG A 21 4.14 14.79 -6.84
CA ARG A 21 3.27 15.02 -5.69
C ARG A 21 1.91 15.58 -6.11
N PHE A 22 0.92 15.38 -5.27
CA PHE A 22 -0.43 15.92 -5.42
C PHE A 22 -1.04 16.18 -4.03
N PRO A 23 -2.04 17.07 -3.90
CA PRO A 23 -2.67 17.37 -2.61
C PRO A 23 -3.44 16.16 -2.05
N TYR A 24 -3.34 15.95 -0.73
CA TYR A 24 -3.83 14.76 -0.02
C TYR A 24 -5.35 14.71 0.22
N SER A 25 -6.14 15.62 -0.36
CA SER A 25 -7.50 15.95 0.11
C SER A 25 -8.60 14.96 -0.32
N SER A 26 -8.34 13.65 -0.34
CA SER A 26 -9.31 12.66 -0.80
C SER A 26 -9.53 11.56 0.23
N ASP A 27 -10.80 11.33 0.58
CA ASP A 27 -11.28 10.15 1.33
C ASP A 27 -11.01 8.82 0.58
N ARG A 28 -10.45 8.91 -0.63
CA ARG A 28 -10.09 7.78 -1.49
C ARG A 28 -8.62 7.38 -1.40
N ILE A 29 -7.85 8.00 -0.50
CA ILE A 29 -6.59 7.44 -0.02
C ILE A 29 -6.94 6.54 1.16
N ILE A 30 -6.68 5.25 0.98
CA ILE A 30 -6.99 4.22 1.97
C ILE A 30 -5.69 3.71 2.56
N ALA A 31 -5.63 3.69 3.88
CA ALA A 31 -4.58 3.01 4.64
C ALA A 31 -4.97 1.54 4.85
N PHE A 32 -4.02 0.65 4.60
CA PHE A 32 -4.13 -0.77 4.96
C PHE A 32 -2.98 -1.16 5.89
N ASN A 33 -3.21 -2.19 6.70
CA ASN A 33 -2.15 -2.73 7.56
C ASN A 33 -1.14 -3.52 6.72
N ILE A 34 0.07 -2.97 6.57
CA ILE A 34 1.13 -3.56 5.74
C ILE A 34 1.64 -4.90 6.29
N GLU A 35 1.50 -5.17 7.60
CA GLU A 35 1.89 -6.46 8.18
C GLU A 35 1.10 -7.61 7.52
N ARG A 36 -0.17 -7.36 7.16
CA ARG A 36 -0.99 -8.35 6.45
C ARG A 36 -0.55 -8.55 5.01
N THR A 37 -0.03 -7.51 4.36
CA THR A 37 0.58 -7.61 3.03
C THR A 37 1.83 -8.48 3.07
N VAL A 38 2.68 -8.32 4.08
CA VAL A 38 3.89 -9.14 4.27
C VAL A 38 3.53 -10.62 4.47
N ASP A 39 2.55 -10.91 5.34
CA ASP A 39 2.06 -12.28 5.55
C ASP A 39 1.50 -12.90 4.24
N LEU A 40 0.77 -12.11 3.43
CA LEU A 40 0.28 -12.54 2.13
C LEU A 40 1.40 -12.78 1.12
N PHE A 41 2.49 -12.02 1.20
CA PHE A 41 3.63 -12.15 0.30
C PHE A 41 4.36 -13.49 0.50
N ALA A 42 4.45 -14.00 1.74
CA ALA A 42 5.01 -15.32 2.02
C ALA A 42 4.30 -16.44 1.23
N TYR A 43 2.97 -16.37 1.09
CA TYR A 43 2.20 -17.31 0.25
C TYR A 43 2.53 -17.17 -1.25
N ILE A 44 2.77 -15.95 -1.74
CA ILE A 44 3.14 -15.71 -3.14
C ILE A 44 4.54 -16.23 -3.44
N GLU A 45 5.49 -16.00 -2.52
CA GLU A 45 6.86 -16.52 -2.63
C GLU A 45 6.85 -18.04 -2.66
N GLU A 46 6.09 -18.67 -1.77
CA GLU A 46 5.96 -20.13 -1.72
C GLU A 46 5.32 -20.71 -2.99
N GLU A 47 4.26 -20.08 -3.53
CA GLU A 47 3.66 -20.46 -4.81
C GLU A 47 4.64 -20.32 -6.00
N GLY A 48 5.55 -19.35 -5.94
CA GLY A 48 6.54 -19.08 -6.98
C GLY A 48 7.78 -19.98 -6.94
N MET A 49 8.06 -20.64 -5.81
CA MET A 49 9.26 -21.47 -5.61
C MET A 49 9.15 -22.91 -6.16
N GLY A 50 7.96 -23.33 -6.61
CA GLY A 50 7.79 -24.61 -7.29
C GLY A 50 8.09 -25.84 -6.42
N SER A 51 8.58 -26.93 -7.03
CA SER A 51 8.77 -28.24 -6.36
C SER A 51 10.00 -28.33 -5.44
N GLU A 52 10.79 -27.26 -5.32
CA GLU A 52 12.02 -27.26 -4.51
C GLU A 52 11.73 -27.09 -3.01
N TYR A 53 10.48 -26.81 -2.63
CA TYR A 53 10.09 -26.53 -1.26
C TYR A 53 8.98 -27.44 -0.75
N THR A 54 9.01 -27.66 0.57
CA THR A 54 7.93 -28.34 1.28
C THR A 54 6.82 -27.33 1.53
N PRO A 55 5.58 -27.58 1.08
CA PRO A 55 4.44 -26.72 1.37
C PRO A 55 4.32 -26.49 2.89
N GLY A 56 4.12 -25.25 3.30
CA GLY A 56 4.05 -24.83 4.69
C GLY A 56 5.35 -24.24 5.26
N MET A 57 6.49 -24.37 4.56
CA MET A 57 7.79 -23.98 5.12
C MET A 57 7.83 -22.51 5.58
N PHE A 58 7.13 -21.62 4.87
CA PHE A 58 7.03 -20.20 5.20
C PHE A 58 5.68 -19.80 5.80
N THR A 59 4.67 -20.66 5.69
CA THR A 59 3.27 -20.29 5.91
C THR A 59 2.55 -21.10 7.00
N ASP A 60 3.18 -22.13 7.58
CA ASP A 60 2.56 -23.01 8.60
C ASP A 60 2.13 -22.31 9.88
N HIS A 61 2.77 -21.18 10.20
CA HIS A 61 2.46 -20.35 11.36
C HIS A 61 1.48 -19.22 11.02
N LEU A 62 1.14 -19.04 9.75
CA LEU A 62 0.27 -17.98 9.26
C LEU A 62 -1.19 -18.45 9.19
N PRO A 63 -2.16 -17.53 9.33
CA PRO A 63 -3.55 -17.82 8.95
C PRO A 63 -3.63 -18.15 7.46
N SER A 64 -4.66 -18.91 7.06
CA SER A 64 -4.87 -19.23 5.64
C SER A 64 -4.86 -17.98 4.75
N LYS A 65 -4.39 -18.13 3.50
CA LYS A 65 -4.37 -17.05 2.50
C LYS A 65 -5.70 -16.30 2.41
N GLN A 66 -6.82 -17.02 2.38
CA GLN A 66 -8.16 -16.41 2.37
C GLN A 66 -8.41 -15.54 3.61
N ARG A 67 -8.10 -16.05 4.81
CA ARG A 67 -8.28 -15.31 6.06
C ARG A 67 -7.39 -14.08 6.13
N LEU A 68 -6.16 -14.16 5.64
CA LEU A 68 -5.27 -13.01 5.53
C LEU A 68 -5.82 -11.96 4.56
N MET A 69 -6.35 -12.37 3.40
CA MET A 69 -7.02 -11.44 2.46
C MET A 69 -8.21 -10.74 3.12
N GLU A 70 -9.03 -11.46 3.87
CA GLU A 70 -10.16 -10.88 4.62
C GLU A 70 -9.67 -9.89 5.69
N GLN A 71 -8.62 -10.24 6.44
CA GLN A 71 -8.01 -9.37 7.46
C GLN A 71 -7.40 -8.11 6.85
N TYR A 72 -6.66 -8.25 5.77
CA TYR A 72 -6.11 -7.15 4.99
C TYR A 72 -7.22 -6.22 4.53
N TRP A 73 -8.25 -6.77 3.87
CA TRP A 73 -9.38 -5.98 3.39
C TRP A 73 -10.12 -5.28 4.53
N ASN A 74 -10.31 -5.94 5.67
CA ASN A 74 -10.99 -5.37 6.83
C ASN A 74 -10.14 -4.34 7.60
N SER A 75 -8.83 -4.28 7.35
CA SER A 75 -7.96 -3.25 7.92
C SER A 75 -8.10 -1.87 7.25
N ARG A 76 -8.82 -1.81 6.13
CA ARG A 76 -9.02 -0.60 5.34
C ARG A 76 -9.65 0.52 6.16
N MET A 77 -9.04 1.69 6.09
CA MET A 77 -9.60 2.93 6.66
C MET A 77 -9.15 4.13 5.85
N THR A 78 -9.86 5.26 5.95
CA THR A 78 -9.41 6.48 5.27
C THR A 78 -8.07 6.92 5.84
N LEU A 79 -7.25 7.59 5.03
CA LEU A 79 -5.99 8.17 5.51
C LEU A 79 -6.23 9.11 6.71
N THR A 80 -7.29 9.91 6.65
CA THR A 80 -7.68 10.82 7.74
C THR A 80 -7.90 10.06 9.05
N ASP A 81 -8.71 9.00 9.02
CA ASP A 81 -8.98 8.19 10.22
C ASP A 81 -7.70 7.50 10.72
N TYR A 82 -6.86 7.01 9.81
CA TYR A 82 -5.59 6.39 10.16
C TYR A 82 -4.65 7.37 10.88
N LEU A 83 -4.51 8.60 10.37
CA LEU A 83 -3.65 9.61 10.99
C LEU A 83 -4.09 10.00 12.40
N VAL A 84 -5.39 9.91 12.69
CA VAL A 84 -5.98 10.17 14.01
C VAL A 84 -5.83 8.98 14.96
N HIS A 85 -6.19 7.78 14.51
CA HIS A 85 -6.33 6.61 15.38
C HIS A 85 -5.11 5.69 15.41
N LYS A 86 -4.34 5.63 14.32
CA LYS A 86 -3.15 4.78 14.14
C LYS A 86 -3.28 3.37 14.75
N PRO A 87 -4.29 2.57 14.33
CA PRO A 87 -4.58 1.27 14.95
C PRO A 87 -3.51 0.20 14.67
N TYR A 88 -2.57 0.47 13.77
CA TYR A 88 -1.41 -0.36 13.46
C TYR A 88 -0.19 0.52 13.23
N LYS A 89 1.00 -0.07 13.41
CA LYS A 89 2.29 0.67 13.43
C LYS A 89 2.67 1.19 12.04
N GLU A 90 2.49 0.34 11.03
CA GLU A 90 2.91 0.61 9.67
C GLU A 90 1.74 0.43 8.71
N ALA A 91 1.57 1.40 7.81
CA ALA A 91 0.50 1.43 6.83
C ALA A 91 1.09 1.49 5.44
N GLU A 92 0.46 0.78 4.52
CA GLU A 92 0.52 1.10 3.10
C GLU A 92 -0.62 2.05 2.76
N TYR A 93 -0.36 3.02 1.88
CA TYR A 93 -1.35 3.99 1.45
C TYR A 93 -1.62 3.79 -0.03
N ILE A 94 -2.88 3.55 -0.37
CA ILE A 94 -3.30 3.30 -1.75
C ILE A 94 -4.33 4.35 -2.15
N CYS A 95 -4.07 5.03 -3.26
CA CYS A 95 -5.02 5.95 -3.86
C CYS A 95 -5.90 5.20 -4.86
N PHE A 96 -7.22 5.24 -4.65
CA PHE A 96 -8.23 4.67 -5.57
C PHE A 96 -8.93 5.75 -6.39
N ASP A 97 -8.28 6.89 -6.61
CA ASP A 97 -8.87 8.00 -7.34
C ASP A 97 -8.04 8.39 -8.55
N TYR A 98 -8.74 8.95 -9.54
CA TYR A 98 -8.07 9.64 -10.63
C TYR A 98 -7.57 10.98 -10.11
N ILE A 99 -6.27 11.25 -10.23
CA ILE A 99 -5.71 12.56 -9.92
C ILE A 99 -5.67 13.38 -11.21
N PRO A 100 -6.44 14.48 -11.31
CA PRO A 100 -6.38 15.35 -12.45
C PRO A 100 -4.96 15.87 -12.69
N PRO A 101 -4.45 15.88 -13.94
CA PRO A 101 -3.08 16.29 -14.25
C PRO A 101 -2.71 17.68 -13.73
N TYR A 102 -3.67 18.61 -13.67
CA TYR A 102 -3.45 19.97 -13.16
C TYR A 102 -3.18 20.04 -11.64
N LEU A 103 -3.40 18.96 -10.90
CA LEU A 103 -3.07 18.84 -9.48
C LEU A 103 -1.73 18.15 -9.23
N ILE A 104 -1.10 17.59 -10.27
CA ILE A 104 0.16 16.87 -10.17
C ILE A 104 1.31 17.85 -10.38
N GLU A 105 2.23 17.90 -9.42
CA GLU A 105 3.48 18.64 -9.55
C GLU A 105 4.65 17.67 -9.67
N GLY A 106 5.57 17.99 -10.57
CA GLY A 106 6.73 17.15 -10.86
C GLY A 106 8.02 17.86 -10.51
N TYR A 107 8.91 17.16 -9.82
CA TYR A 107 10.22 17.67 -9.43
C TYR A 107 11.33 16.78 -9.99
N MET A 108 12.34 17.39 -10.61
CA MET A 108 13.60 16.72 -10.97
C MET A 108 14.79 17.55 -10.48
N ASN A 109 15.71 16.89 -9.78
CA ASN A 109 16.79 17.55 -9.03
C ASN A 109 16.28 18.72 -8.17
N GLN A 110 15.15 18.50 -7.47
CA GLN A 110 14.46 19.49 -6.62
C GLN A 110 13.98 20.77 -7.33
N LYS A 111 14.04 20.84 -8.66
CA LYS A 111 13.43 21.92 -9.46
C LYS A 111 12.05 21.48 -9.93
N LYS A 112 11.07 22.39 -9.99
CA LYS A 112 9.73 22.10 -10.52
C LYS A 112 9.78 22.01 -12.06
N TRP A 113 9.16 20.98 -12.62
CA TRP A 113 9.10 20.69 -14.07
C TRP A 113 7.67 20.58 -14.61
N LEU A 114 6.74 20.17 -13.75
CA LEU A 114 5.30 20.11 -14.02
C LEU A 114 4.58 20.94 -12.95
#